data_AF-A0A4Y3VVS8-F1
#
_entry.id   AF-A0A4Y3VVS8-F1
#
_cell.length_a   1.000
_cell.length_b   1.000
_cell.length_c   1.000
_cell.angle_alpha   90.00
_cell.angle_beta   90.00
_cell.angle_gamma   90.00
#
_symmetry.space_group_name_H-M   'P 1'
#
loop_
_entity.id
_entity.type
_entity.pdbx_description
1 polymer ?
#
loop_
_entity_poly.entity_id
_entity_poly.type
_entity_poly.pdbx_seq_one_letter_code
_entity_poly.pdbx_strand_id
1 'polypeptide(L)' 'MCFTPTYASWANPIEAHFGPLRQFTIANSNHPNHTVQTWALHAYLRWCNANARHRDVLAAERRPDRRGKSLPSEHQ' A
#
# COMPACT_ATOMS: atom_id res chain seq x y z
N MET A 1 -0.87 -28.31 10.31
CA MET A 1 -0.97 -26.93 10.84
C MET A 1 0.21 -26.15 10.29
N CYS A 2 -0.02 -25.06 9.55
CA CYS A 2 1.05 -24.19 9.03
C CYS A 2 1.36 -23.14 10.11
N PHE A 3 2.62 -23.02 10.51
CA PHE A 3 3.07 -21.97 11.42
C PHE A 3 3.32 -20.69 10.61
N THR A 4 2.57 -19.63 10.90
CA THR A 4 2.84 -18.29 10.38
C THR A 4 3.84 -17.61 11.33
N PRO A 5 5.00 -17.12 10.86
CA PRO A 5 5.90 -16.36 11.72
C PRO A 5 5.17 -15.12 12.25
N THR A 6 5.33 -14.84 13.54
CA THR A 6 4.93 -13.54 14.10
C THR A 6 5.64 -12.45 13.30
N TYR A 7 4.91 -11.42 12.85
CA TYR A 7 5.41 -10.35 11.95
C TYR A 7 5.68 -10.75 10.48
N ALA A 8 5.17 -11.87 9.97
CA ALA A 8 5.27 -12.23 8.54
C ALA A 8 4.28 -11.48 7.63
N SER A 9 3.90 -10.26 7.98
CA SER A 9 2.94 -9.47 7.20
C SER A 9 3.48 -9.21 5.78
N TRP A 10 4.80 -9.08 5.63
CA TRP A 10 5.52 -8.93 4.36
C TRP A 10 5.26 -10.04 3.33
N ALA A 11 4.86 -11.24 3.78
CA ALA A 11 4.53 -12.36 2.90
C ALA A 11 3.07 -12.31 2.40
N ASN A 12 2.28 -11.33 2.85
CA ASN A 12 0.90 -11.13 2.42
C ASN A 12 0.87 -10.29 1.12
N PRO A 13 0.44 -10.85 -0.03
CA PRO A 13 0.49 -10.16 -1.31
C PRO A 13 -0.37 -8.88 -1.36
N ILE A 14 -1.35 -8.72 -0.46
CA ILE A 14 -2.16 -7.49 -0.39
C ILE A 14 -1.34 -6.25 0.03
N GLU A 15 -0.22 -6.43 0.74
CA GLU A 15 0.58 -5.31 1.26
C GLU A 15 1.21 -4.47 0.14
N ALA A 16 1.53 -5.08 -1.00
CA ALA A 16 2.08 -4.39 -2.16
C ALA A 16 1.15 -3.29 -2.72
N HIS A 17 -0.16 -3.43 -2.51
CA HIS A 17 -1.15 -2.45 -2.97
C HIS A 17 -1.28 -1.22 -2.06
N PHE A 18 -0.84 -1.31 -0.79
CA PHE A 18 -0.99 -0.21 0.17
C PHE A 18 0.00 0.94 -0.07
N GLY A 19 1.16 0.69 -0.67
CA GLY A 19 2.09 1.74 -1.10
C GLY A 19 1.47 2.69 -2.14
N PRO A 20 1.05 2.18 -3.32
CA PRO A 20 0.34 2.94 -4.34
C PRO A 20 -0.89 3.67 -3.81
N LEU A 21 -1.73 2.98 -3.03
CA LEU A 21 -2.94 3.56 -2.46
C LEU A 21 -2.62 4.82 -1.64
N ARG A 22 -1.61 4.77 -0.75
CA ARG A 22 -1.17 5.96 -0.02
C ARG A 22 -0.57 7.04 -0.93
N GLN A 23 0.22 6.66 -1.92
CA GLN A 23 0.83 7.60 -2.85
C GLN A 23 -0.20 8.41 -3.65
N PHE A 24 -1.27 7.77 -4.12
CA PHE A 24 -2.25 8.44 -4.98
C PHE A 24 -3.39 9.10 -4.21
N THR A 25 -3.71 8.62 -3.00
CA THR A 25 -4.86 9.13 -2.22
C THR A 25 -4.46 10.01 -1.05
N ILE A 26 -3.21 9.94 -0.57
CA ILE A 26 -2.79 10.63 0.66
C ILE A 26 -1.57 11.53 0.39
N ALA A 27 -0.59 11.09 -0.41
CA ALA A 27 0.62 11.88 -0.61
C ALA A 27 0.29 13.23 -1.28
N ASN A 28 0.58 14.31 -0.55
CA ASN A 28 0.39 15.71 -0.95
C ASN A 28 -1.06 16.18 -1.13
N SER A 29 -2.06 15.44 -0.61
CA SER A 29 -3.47 15.82 -0.72
C SER A 29 -4.01 16.37 0.60
N ASN A 30 -4.33 17.68 0.63
CA ASN A 30 -4.97 18.32 1.78
C ASN A 30 -6.49 18.12 1.70
N HIS A 31 -6.98 17.01 2.27
CA HIS A 31 -8.40 16.71 2.32
C HIS A 31 -9.04 17.52 3.45
N PRO A 32 -10.04 18.37 3.18
CA PRO A 32 -10.65 19.22 4.21
C PRO A 32 -11.46 18.42 5.24
N ASN A 33 -11.84 17.18 4.93
CA ASN A 33 -12.50 16.26 5.86
C ASN A 33 -12.35 14.79 5.43
N HIS A 34 -12.69 13.88 6.34
CA HIS A 34 -12.61 12.43 6.12
C HIS A 34 -13.50 11.92 4.99
N THR A 35 -14.64 12.56 4.74
CA THR A 35 -15.55 12.17 3.65
C THR A 35 -14.86 12.34 2.30
N VAL A 36 -14.17 13.46 2.06
CA VAL A 36 -13.44 13.70 0.81
C VAL A 36 -12.30 12.69 0.63
N GLN A 37 -11.61 12.30 1.71
CA GLN A 37 -10.61 11.24 1.67
C GLN A 37 -11.20 9.87 1.28
N THR A 38 -12.36 9.51 1.84
CA THR A 38 -13.07 8.28 1.46
C THR A 38 -13.49 8.30 -0.01
N TRP A 39 -13.96 9.43 -0.52
CA TRP A 39 -14.27 9.58 -1.94
C TRP A 39 -13.04 9.43 -2.84
N ALA A 40 -11.90 10.01 -2.46
CA ALA A 40 -10.65 9.85 -3.19
C ALA A 40 -10.17 8.39 -3.22
N LEU A 41 -10.30 7.67 -2.09
CA LEU A 41 -10.04 6.23 -2.02
C LEU A 41 -10.96 5.44 -2.96
N HIS A 42 -12.26 5.69 -2.92
CA HIS A 42 -13.22 5.00 -3.78
C HIS A 42 -12.99 5.30 -5.27
N ALA A 43 -12.68 6.54 -5.62
CA ALA A 43 -12.36 6.94 -6.99
C ALA A 43 -11.09 6.24 -7.48
N TYR A 44 -10.05 6.18 -6.64
CA TYR A 44 -8.81 5.47 -6.95
C TYR A 44 -9.03 3.97 -7.15
N LEU A 45 -9.80 3.31 -6.27
CA LEU A 45 -10.12 1.88 -6.41
C LEU A 45 -10.90 1.60 -7.70
N ARG A 46 -11.89 2.43 -8.03
CA ARG A 46 -12.62 2.31 -9.31
C ARG A 46 -11.69 2.47 -10.51
N TRP A 47 -10.79 3.45 -10.45
CA TRP A 47 -9.84 3.70 -11.53
C TRP A 47 -8.82 2.55 -11.67
N CYS A 48 -8.23 2.05 -10.59
CA CYS A 48 -7.32 0.91 -10.63
C CYS A 48 -7.99 -0.37 -11.15
N ASN A 49 -9.23 -0.63 -10.74
CA ASN A 49 -9.99 -1.79 -11.22
C ASN A 49 -10.27 -1.71 -12.73
N ALA A 50 -10.55 -0.51 -13.25
CA ALA A 50 -10.70 -0.28 -14.70
C ALA A 50 -9.35 -0.28 -15.45
N ASN A 51 -8.25 0.04 -14.77
CA ASN A 51 -6.92 0.26 -15.35
C ASN A 51 -5.86 -0.69 -14.74
N ALA A 52 -6.19 -1.96 -14.55
CA ALA A 52 -5.37 -2.93 -13.84
C ALA A 52 -3.96 -3.16 -14.44
N ARG A 53 -3.73 -2.75 -15.69
CA ARG A 53 -2.43 -2.84 -16.38
C ARG A 53 -1.74 -1.50 -16.58
N HIS A 54 -2.23 -0.45 -15.93
CA HIS A 54 -1.63 0.88 -16.06
C HIS A 54 -0.20 0.87 -15.52
N ARG A 55 0.72 1.42 -16.33
CA ARG A 55 2.16 1.38 -16.06
C ARG A 55 2.52 2.01 -14.72
N ASP A 56 1.82 3.07 -14.32
CA ASP A 56 2.11 3.79 -13.08
C ASP A 56 1.65 3.02 -11.83
N VAL A 57 0.56 2.26 -11.92
CA VAL A 57 0.10 1.37 -10.83
C VAL A 57 1.12 0.24 -10.64
N LEU A 58 1.52 -0.41 -11.74
CA LEU A 58 2.53 -1.46 -11.71
C LEU A 58 3.89 -0.95 -11.25
N ALA A 59 4.28 0.27 -11.66
CA ALA A 59 5.51 0.89 -11.22
C ALA A 59 5.46 1.25 -9.73
N ALA A 60 4.29 1.65 -9.20
CA ALA A 60 4.12 1.95 -7.80
C ALA A 60 4.10 0.67 -6.94
N GLU A 61 3.51 -0.43 -7.41
CA GLU A 61 3.50 -1.73 -6.71
C GLU A 61 4.90 -2.36 -6.66
N ARG A 62 5.69 -2.18 -7.72
CA ARG A 62 7.08 -2.66 -7.79
C ARG A 62 8.05 -1.82 -6.95
N ARG A 63 7.63 -0.64 -6.49
CA ARG A 63 8.48 0.18 -5.61
C ARG A 63 8.44 -0.41 -4.21
N PRO A 64 9.59 -0.85 -3.66
CA PRO A 64 9.62 -1.35 -2.30
C PRO A 64 9.20 -0.24 -1.33
N ASP A 65 8.29 -0.56 -0.39
CA ASP A 65 7.97 0.35 0.70
C ASP A 65 9.24 0.56 1.54
N ARG A 66 9.76 1.80 1.58
CA ARG A 66 11.06 2.11 2.20
C ARG A 66 11.05 2.00 3.73
N ARG A 67 9.92 1.68 4.34
CA ARG A 67 9.74 1.60 5.80
C ARG A 67 10.20 0.28 6.44
N GLY A 68 10.51 -0.74 5.64
CA GLY A 68 10.87 -2.09 6.12
C GLY A 68 12.36 -2.37 6.36
N LYS A 69 13.24 -1.37 6.50
CA LYS A 69 14.64 -1.60 6.93
C LYS A 69 14.83 -1.31 8.42
N SER A 70 13.97 -1.86 9.28
CA SER A 70 14.37 -2.10 10.67
C SER A 70 15.24 -3.36 10.68
N LEU A 71 16.53 -3.19 10.93
CA LEU A 71 17.46 -4.28 11.24
C LEU A 71 16.81 -5.23 12.26
N PRO A 72 16.88 -6.56 12.10
CA PRO A 72 16.38 -7.46 13.12
C PRO A 72 17.16 -7.16 14.41
N SER A 73 16.46 -6.74 15.46
CA SER A 73 17.06 -6.68 16.79
C SER A 73 17.24 -8.12 17.26
N GLU A 74 18.46 -8.62 17.13
CA GLU A 74 18.90 -9.84 17.80
C GLU A 74 18.76 -9.63 19.31
N HIS A 75 17.70 -10.20 19.88
CA HIS A 75 17.62 -10.41 21.33
C HIS A 75 18.09 -11.85 21.59
N GLN A 76 19.31 -11.94 22.16
CA GLN A 76 19.75 -13.10 22.94
C GLN A 76 18.88 -13.24 24.20
#